data_AF-A0A530ZL53-F1
#
_entry.id   AF-A0A530ZL53-F1
#
_cell.length_a   1.000
_cell.length_b   1.000
_cell.length_c   1.000
_cell.angle_alpha   90.00
_cell.angle_beta   90.00
_cell.angle_gamma   90.00
#
_symmetry.space_group_name_H-M   'P 1'
#
loop_
_entity.id
_entity.type
_entity.pdbx_description
1 polymer ?
#
loop_
_entity_poly.entity_id
_entity_poly.type
_entity_poly.pdbx_seq_one_letter_code
_entity_poly.pdbx_strand_id
1 'polypeptide(L)' 'VAPLGLRSDHRTLEKLTQAIPIVYFDTYLEGNTPFVGNNNSQSVSTIVDYLCRSGDAPVYFDIPHVNHNSRERLNSYV' A
#
# COMPACT_ATOMS: atom_id res chain seq x y z
N VAL A 1 5.35 14.02 2.69
CA VAL A 1 6.50 13.15 2.34
C VAL A 1 5.96 11.76 2.06
N ALA A 2 6.12 11.26 0.84
CA ALA A 2 6.07 9.85 0.48
C ALA A 2 7.39 9.61 -0.26
N PRO A 3 8.16 8.53 -0.03
CA PRO A 3 7.73 7.18 0.33
C PRO A 3 8.40 6.62 1.60
N LEU A 4 7.86 5.53 2.15
CA LEU A 4 8.62 4.61 3.03
C LEU A 4 8.65 3.16 2.51
N GLY A 5 8.62 2.96 1.20
CA GLY A 5 8.94 1.65 0.63
C GLY A 5 10.43 1.28 0.70
N LEU A 6 10.81 0.27 -0.09
CA LEU A 6 12.05 -0.54 -0.10
C LEU A 6 13.41 0.16 0.15
N ARG A 7 13.52 1.48 -0.05
CA ARG A 7 14.76 2.26 0.12
C ARG A 7 14.82 3.08 1.41
N SER A 8 13.91 2.84 2.34
CA SER A 8 13.87 3.53 3.64
C SER A 8 15.04 3.15 4.53
N ASP A 9 15.58 4.12 5.29
CA ASP A 9 16.53 3.83 6.36
C ASP A 9 15.79 3.35 7.60
N HIS A 10 15.63 2.03 7.70
CA HIS A 10 14.99 1.36 8.83
C HIS A 10 15.58 1.77 10.18
N ARG A 11 16.91 1.95 10.28
CA ARG A 11 17.57 2.28 11.56
C ARG A 11 17.21 3.66 12.06
N THR A 12 17.05 4.62 11.16
CA THR A 12 16.65 5.98 11.53
C THR A 12 15.19 6.00 12.00
N LEU A 13 14.32 5.23 11.36
CA LEU A 13 12.91 5.12 11.73
C LEU A 13 12.71 4.35 13.04
N GLU A 14 13.46 3.28 13.27
CA GLU A 14 13.48 2.54 14.54
C GLU A 14 13.91 3.42 15.71
N LYS A 15 14.93 4.27 15.53
CA LYS A 15 15.33 5.22 16.57
C LYS A 15 14.22 6.24 16.84
N LEU A 16 13.50 6.65 15.80
CA LEU A 16 12.39 7.59 15.94
C LEU A 16 11.21 6.96 16.69
N THR A 17 10.87 5.69 16.42
CA THR A 17 9.79 4.97 17.13
C THR A 17 10.08 4.74 18.61
N GLN A 18 11.36 4.70 19.00
CA GLN A 18 11.77 4.65 20.41
C GLN A 18 11.65 6.01 21.12
N ALA A 19 11.75 7.11 20.37
CA ALA A 19 11.73 8.47 20.93
C ALA A 19 10.32 9.05 21.03
N ILE A 20 9.45 8.74 20.05
CA ILE A 20 8.07 9.25 19.98
C ILE A 20 7.12 8.16 19.47
N PRO A 21 5.83 8.17 19.89
CA PRO A 21 4.83 7.29 19.29
C PRO A 21 4.63 7.61 17.80
N ILE A 22 4.71 6.59 16.94
CA ILE A 22 4.55 6.72 15.48
C ILE A 22 3.45 5.78 15.00
N VAL A 23 2.64 6.27 14.07
CA VAL A 23 1.70 5.47 13.28
C VAL A 23 2.01 5.71 11.80
N TYR A 24 2.11 4.62 11.04
CA TYR A 24 2.31 4.66 9.59
C TYR A 24 0.98 4.90 8.87
N PHE A 25 1.00 5.68 7.80
CA PHE A 25 -0.19 6.03 7.04
C PHE A 25 -0.03 5.68 5.56
N ASP A 26 -1.04 5.02 5.01
CA ASP A 26 -1.17 4.56 3.61
C ASP A 26 -0.13 3.51 3.16
N THR A 27 1.11 3.51 3.67
CA THR A 27 2.09 2.43 3.50
C THR A 27 2.86 2.16 4.80
N TYR A 28 3.50 0.99 4.93
CA TYR A 28 4.16 0.54 6.16
C TYR A 28 5.56 -0.05 5.89
N LEU A 29 6.35 -0.21 6.96
CA LEU A 29 7.59 -1.01 6.94
C LEU A 29 7.31 -2.40 7.50
N GLU A 30 8.03 -3.41 7.03
CA GLU A 30 7.86 -4.80 7.49
C GLU A 30 7.91 -4.92 9.03
N GLY A 31 7.13 -5.86 9.57
CA GLY A 31 7.00 -6.09 11.00
C GLY A 31 5.67 -5.60 11.58
N ASN A 32 5.57 -5.55 12.91
CA ASN A 32 4.33 -5.24 13.61
C ASN A 32 4.18 -3.73 13.91
N THR A 33 4.37 -2.89 12.89
CA THR A 33 4.27 -1.44 13.06
C THR A 33 2.81 -0.98 13.04
N PRO A 34 2.37 -0.11 13.96
CA PRO A 34 1.03 0.47 13.92
C PRO A 34 0.78 1.19 12.58
N PHE A 35 -0.27 0.79 11.87
CA PHE A 35 -0.54 1.23 10.50
C PHE A 35 -2.02 1.53 10.29
N VAL A 36 -2.29 2.58 9.51
CA VAL A 36 -3.62 2.92 9.00
C VAL A 36 -3.54 3.09 7.49
N GLY A 37 -4.35 2.34 6.75
CA GLY A 37 -4.45 2.47 5.31
C GLY A 37 -5.64 1.70 4.76
N ASN A 38 -5.76 1.73 3.43
CA ASN A 38 -6.81 1.01 2.74
C ASN A 38 -6.51 -0.49 2.68
N ASN A 39 -7.57 -1.30 2.76
CA ASN A 39 -7.51 -2.68 2.33
C ASN A 39 -7.45 -2.72 0.78
N ASN A 40 -6.23 -2.80 0.22
CA ASN A 40 -6.03 -2.80 -1.23
C ASN A 40 -6.77 -3.97 -1.91
N SER A 41 -6.86 -5.14 -1.26
CA SER A 41 -7.63 -6.28 -1.78
C SER A 41 -9.12 -5.98 -1.92
N GLN A 42 -9.74 -5.51 -0.84
CA GLN A 42 -11.16 -5.16 -0.86
C GLN A 42 -11.45 -4.02 -1.83
N SER A 43 -10.65 -2.96 -1.80
CA SER A 43 -10.91 -1.75 -2.59
C SER A 43 -10.74 -2.00 -4.09
N VAL A 44 -9.69 -2.70 -4.52
CA VAL A 44 -9.48 -3.05 -5.93
C VAL A 44 -10.57 -3.98 -6.43
N SER A 45 -10.90 -5.05 -5.67
CA SER A 45 -12.00 -5.95 -6.02
C SER A 45 -13.32 -5.20 -6.18
N THR A 46 -13.65 -4.29 -5.25
CA THR A 46 -14.88 -3.48 -5.31
C THR A 46 -14.93 -2.62 -6.58
N ILE A 47 -13.80 -2.00 -6.96
CA ILE A 47 -13.70 -1.17 -8.17
C ILE A 47 -13.89 -2.03 -9.43
N VAL A 48 -13.20 -3.18 -9.51
CA VAL A 48 -13.31 -4.10 -10.65
C VAL A 48 -14.73 -4.63 -10.78
N ASP A 49 -15.32 -5.12 -9.69
CA ASP A 49 -16.70 -5.63 -9.66
C ASP A 49 -17.70 -4.58 -10.13
N TYR A 50 -17.51 -3.32 -9.72
CA TYR A 50 -18.35 -2.22 -10.16
C TYR A 50 -18.22 -1.96 -11.66
N LEU A 51 -16.99 -1.90 -12.20
CA LEU A 51 -16.74 -1.60 -13.61
C LEU A 51 -17.21 -2.73 -14.54
N CYS A 52 -17.11 -3.99 -14.12
CA CYS A 52 -17.64 -5.15 -14.83
C CYS A 52 -19.16 -5.12 -15.03
N ARG A 53 -19.89 -4.26 -14.31
CA ARG A 53 -21.35 -4.08 -14.52
C ARG A 53 -21.67 -3.40 -15.85
N SER A 54 -20.69 -2.75 -16.48
CA SER A 54 -20.85 -2.01 -17.73
C SER A 54 -20.10 -2.62 -18.91
N GLY A 55 -19.46 -3.78 -18.72
CA GLY A 55 -18.67 -4.46 -19.75
C GLY A 55 -17.68 -5.45 -19.15
N ASP A 56 -16.64 -5.79 -19.91
CA ASP A 56 -15.57 -6.67 -19.44
C ASP A 56 -14.68 -5.97 -18.39
N ALA A 57 -13.84 -6.77 -17.71
CA ALA A 57 -12.92 -6.26 -16.72
C ALA A 57 -11.99 -5.17 -17.30
N PRO A 58 -11.76 -4.05 -16.57
CA PRO A 58 -10.88 -2.99 -17.01
C PRO A 58 -9.44 -3.49 -17.09
N VAL A 59 -8.60 -2.92 -17.96
CA VAL A 59 -7.15 -3.22 -17.98
C VAL A 59 -6.46 -2.49 -16.84
N TYR A 60 -5.62 -3.19 -16.07
CA TYR A 60 -4.81 -2.58 -15.03
C TYR A 60 -3.59 -1.85 -15.63
N PHE A 61 -3.43 -0.57 -15.28
CA PHE A 61 -2.28 0.24 -15.69
C PHE A 61 -1.37 0.47 -14.47
N ASP A 62 -0.20 -0.17 -14.50
CA ASP A 62 0.70 -0.23 -13.34
C ASP A 62 1.52 1.05 -13.12
N ILE A 63 2.07 1.20 -11.92
CA ILE A 63 2.94 2.30 -11.52
C ILE A 63 4.26 1.75 -10.94
N PRO A 64 5.37 2.53 -10.96
CA PRO A 64 6.62 2.08 -10.37
C PRO A 64 6.48 1.61 -8.92
N HIS A 65 7.07 0.44 -8.62
CA HIS A 65 6.96 -0.20 -7.30
C HIS A 65 7.85 0.43 -6.23
N VAL A 66 7.50 1.64 -5.81
CA VAL A 66 8.25 2.42 -4.82
C VAL A 66 7.78 2.18 -3.38
N ASN A 67 6.67 1.47 -3.18
CA ASN A 67 6.07 1.09 -1.90
C ASN A 67 5.19 -0.17 -2.03
N HIS A 68 4.67 -0.67 -0.91
CA HIS A 68 3.81 -1.85 -0.87
C HIS A 68 2.52 -1.70 -1.69
N ASN A 69 1.89 -0.52 -1.67
CA ASN A 69 0.59 -0.27 -2.30
C ASN A 69 0.54 -0.64 -3.77
N SER A 70 1.58 -0.29 -4.52
CA SER A 70 1.65 -0.61 -5.96
C SER A 70 1.52 -2.11 -6.23
N ARG A 71 2.28 -2.94 -5.50
CA ARG A 71 2.28 -4.39 -5.67
C ARG A 71 1.04 -5.02 -5.08
N GLU A 72 0.55 -4.53 -3.95
CA GLU A 72 -0.70 -5.01 -3.35
C GLU A 72 -1.88 -4.76 -4.28
N ARG A 73 -1.97 -3.59 -4.92
CA ARG A 73 -3.04 -3.28 -5.87
C ARG A 73 -2.97 -4.16 -7.11
N LEU A 74 -1.78 -4.38 -7.65
CA LEU A 74 -1.58 -5.32 -8.77
C LEU A 74 -2.02 -6.74 -8.40
N ASN A 75 -1.56 -7.25 -7.25
CA ASN A 75 -1.94 -8.58 -6.76
C ASN A 75 -3.43 -8.71 -6.43
N SER A 76 -4.13 -7.59 -6.20
CA SER A 76 -5.56 -7.57 -5.92
C SER A 76 -6.42 -7.52 -7.19
N TYR A 77 -5.80 -7.18 -8.33
CA TYR A 77 -6.44 -7.19 -9.64
C TYR A 77 -6.28 -8.54 -10.35
N VAL A 78 -5.13 -9.21 -10.17
CA VAL A 78 -4.77 -10.50 -10.81
C VAL A 78 -5.40 -11.70 -10.10
#